data_AF-Q46JL0-F1
#
_entry.id   AF-Q46JL0-F1
#
_cell.length_a   1.000
_cell.length_b   1.000
_cell.length_c   1.000
_cell.angle_alpha   90.00
_cell.angle_beta   90.00
_cell.angle_gamma   90.00
#
_symmetry.space_group_name_H-M   'P 1'
#
loop_
_entity.id
_entity.type
_entity.pdbx_description
1 polymer ?
#
loop_
_entity_poly.entity_id
_entity_poly.type
_entity_poly.pdbx_seq_one_letter_code
_entity_poly.pdbx_strand_id
1 'polypeptide(L)' 'MHNPFSIYWNKNWTFQIVHMEGGIYIEAKGLGVLIRKPLLATESPFTAADNLVHSEDKNRKFLFNSWKSKRTKSSNWF' A
#
# COMPACT_ATOMS: atom_id res chain seq x y z
N MET A 1 -14.35 24.95 -1.69
CA MET A 1 -13.61 23.99 -2.52
C MET A 1 -12.85 23.06 -1.59
N HIS A 2 -13.28 21.81 -1.49
CA HIS A 2 -12.70 20.80 -0.59
C HIS A 2 -11.61 20.06 -1.35
N ASN A 3 -10.43 19.87 -0.76
CA ASN A 3 -9.33 19.13 -1.40
C ASN A 3 -9.77 17.67 -1.63
N PRO A 4 -9.89 17.19 -2.88
CA PRO A 4 -10.47 15.88 -3.22
C PRO A 4 -9.58 14.68 -2.82
N PHE A 5 -8.37 14.91 -2.32
CA PHE A 5 -7.47 13.88 -1.80
C PHE A 5 -7.58 13.70 -0.27
N SER A 6 -8.54 14.38 0.36
CA SER A 6 -8.71 14.43 1.82
C SER A 6 -9.79 13.46 2.30
N ILE A 7 -9.71 12.19 1.96
CA ILE A 7 -10.60 11.19 2.56
C ILE A 7 -9.72 9.97 2.91
N TYR A 8 -9.28 9.91 4.16
CA TYR A 8 -8.46 8.85 4.76
C TYR A 8 -6.94 8.90 4.50
N TRP A 9 -6.26 9.93 5.02
CA TRP A 9 -4.96 9.64 5.66
C TRP A 9 -5.25 8.66 6.80
N ASN A 10 -5.13 7.36 6.52
CA ASN A 10 -5.33 6.30 7.51
C ASN A 10 -4.31 6.55 8.62
N LYS A 11 -4.75 6.89 9.84
CA LYS A 11 -3.92 7.17 11.03
C LYS A 11 -2.84 6.12 11.35
N ASN A 12 -2.85 5.00 10.64
CA ASN A 12 -2.01 3.84 10.85
C ASN A 12 -0.81 3.78 9.89
N TRP A 13 -0.65 4.74 8.96
CA TRP A 13 0.51 4.80 8.06
C TRP A 13 1.41 5.99 8.39
N THR A 14 2.72 5.73 8.32
CA THR A 14 3.80 6.72 8.43
C THR A 14 4.64 6.65 7.17
N PHE A 15 5.12 7.79 6.70
CA PHE A 15 5.87 7.90 5.46
C PHE A 15 7.21 8.55 5.70
N GLN A 16 8.23 8.07 5.00
CA GLN A 16 9.55 8.68 5.00
C GLN A 16 10.22 8.52 3.64
N ILE A 17 11.02 9.52 3.29
CA ILE A 17 11.95 9.41 2.18
C ILE A 17 13.26 8.90 2.77
N VAL A 18 13.77 7.80 2.22
CA VAL A 18 15.00 7.17 2.67
C VAL A 18 15.99 7.12 1.52
N HIS A 19 17.25 7.40 1.83
CA HIS A 19 18.35 7.21 0.91
C HIS A 19 19.00 5.85 1.21
N MET A 20 19.10 5.01 0.19
CA MET A 20 19.70 3.68 0.29
C MET A 20 20.71 3.49 -0.86
N GLU A 21 21.58 2.49 -0.75
CA GLU A 21 22.47 2.13 -1.86
C GLU A 21 21.62 1.81 -3.11
N GLY A 22 21.77 2.64 -4.15
CA GLY A 22 20.98 2.53 -5.38
C GLY A 22 19.91 3.62 -5.58
N GLY A 23 19.71 4.55 -4.64
CA GLY A 23 18.95 5.78 -4.88
C GLY A 23 18.03 6.23 -3.75
N ILE A 24 17.06 7.08 -4.13
CA ILE A 24 16.05 7.64 -3.22
C ILE A 24 14.80 6.77 -3.29
N TYR A 25 14.26 6.43 -2.13
CA TYR A 25 13.06 5.61 -2.00
C TYR A 25 12.03 6.31 -1.14
N ILE A 26 10.77 6.02 -1.41
CA ILE A 26 9.69 6.33 -0.48
C ILE A 26 9.30 5.05 0.25
N GLU A 27 9.21 5.15 1.57
CA GLU A 27 8.82 4.07 2.47
C GLU A 27 7.51 4.42 3.16
N ALA A 28 6.61 3.45 3.22
CA ALA A 28 5.38 3.52 4.00
C ALA A 28 5.38 2.38 5.03
N LYS A 29 5.17 2.74 6.30
CA LYS A 29 5.08 1.81 7.42
C LYS A 29 3.73 1.94 8.08
N GLY A 30 3.02 0.83 8.19
CA GLY A 30 1.68 0.80 8.75
C GLY A 30 1.06 -0.59 8.71
N LEU A 31 0.05 -0.80 9.56
CA LEU A 31 -0.72 -2.05 9.60
C LEU A 31 0.16 -3.32 9.71
N GLY A 32 1.28 -3.23 10.43
CA GLY A 32 2.23 -4.33 10.63
C GLY A 32 3.19 -4.61 9.48
N VAL A 33 3.20 -3.80 8.41
CA VAL A 33 4.10 -3.97 7.27
C VAL A 33 4.92 -2.71 7.01
N LEU A 34 6.05 -2.90 6.32
CA LEU A 34 6.88 -1.86 5.76
C LEU A 34 7.01 -2.16 4.27
N ILE A 35 6.54 -1.24 3.45
CA ILE A 35 6.60 -1.31 1.99
C ILE A 35 7.41 -0.11 1.48
N ARG A 36 8.15 -0.30 0.40
CA ARG A 36 8.99 0.76 -0.19
C ARG A 36 9.02 0.66 -1.70
N LYS A 37 9.21 1.79 -2.36
CA LYS A 37 9.48 1.84 -3.82
C LYS A 37 10.51 2.92 -4.15
N PRO A 38 11.27 2.79 -5.26
CA PRO A 38 12.11 3.88 -5.76
C PRO A 38 11.27 5.12 -6.01
N LEU A 39 11.77 6.28 -5.59
CA LEU A 39 11.16 7.58 -5.88
C LEU A 39 11.84 8.17 -7.11
N LEU A 40 11.07 8.31 -8.20
CA LEU A 40 11.58 8.89 -9.44
C LEU A 40 11.67 10.41 -9.33
N ALA A 41 12.67 11.02 -9.96
CA ALA A 41 12.87 12.48 -9.92
C ALA A 41 11.69 13.29 -10.48
N THR A 42 10.88 12.69 -11.36
CA THR A 42 9.70 13.31 -11.96
C THR A 42 8.40 13.07 -11.17
N GLU A 43 8.44 12.23 -10.12
CA GLU A 43 7.26 11.88 -9.33
C GLU A 43 7.14 12.76 -8.08
N SER A 44 5.91 13.20 -7.78
CA SER A 44 5.62 13.86 -6.49
C SER A 44 5.72 12.84 -5.35
N PRO A 45 6.45 13.14 -4.26
CA PRO A 45 6.54 12.24 -3.10
C PRO A 45 5.17 11.90 -2.51
N PHE A 46 4.23 12.84 -2.50
CA PHE A 46 2.88 12.60 -1.99
C PHE A 46 2.11 11.60 -2.87
N THR A 47 2.13 11.81 -4.18
CA THR A 47 1.50 10.89 -5.14
C THR A 47 2.17 9.52 -5.09
N ALA A 48 3.49 9.47 -4.90
CA ALA A 48 4.23 8.24 -4.74
C ALA A 48 3.80 7.45 -3.49
N ALA A 49 3.61 8.14 -2.37
CA ALA A 49 3.13 7.57 -1.10
C ALA A 49 1.70 7.01 -1.23
N ASP A 50 0.79 7.80 -1.82
CA ASP A 50 -0.60 7.40 -2.03
C ASP A 50 -0.69 6.15 -2.90
N ASN A 51 0.05 6.13 -4.01
CA ASN A 51 0.11 4.98 -4.91
C ASN A 51 0.67 3.74 -4.22
N LEU A 52 1.68 3.89 -3.36
CA LEU A 52 2.29 2.80 -2.63
C LEU A 52 1.27 2.13 -1.69
N VAL A 53 0.57 2.91 -0.87
CA VAL A 53 -0.47 2.37 0.04
C VAL A 53 -1.66 1.79 -0.74
N HIS A 54 -2.10 2.44 -1.82
CA HIS A 54 -3.18 1.94 -2.66
C HIS A 54 -2.86 0.57 -3.27
N SER A 55 -1.60 0.37 -3.68
CA SER A 55 -1.14 -0.92 -4.21
C SER A 55 -1.19 -2.03 -3.15
N GLU A 56 -0.81 -1.73 -1.91
CA GLU A 56 -0.87 -2.68 -0.79
C GLU A 56 -2.32 -2.98 -0.37
N ASP A 57 -3.21 -1.98 -0.38
CA ASP A 57 -4.64 -2.20 -0.13
C ASP A 57 -5.28 -3.13 -1.18
N LYS A 58 -4.89 -2.97 -2.45
CA LYS A 58 -5.30 -3.90 -3.51
C LYS A 58 -4.77 -5.31 -3.29
N ASN A 59 -3.49 -5.44 -2.92
CA ASN A 59 -2.86 -6.72 -2.62
C ASN A 59 -3.59 -7.43 -1.46
N ARG A 60 -3.87 -6.72 -0.37
CA ARG A 60 -4.60 -7.26 0.78
C ARG A 60 -5.99 -7.75 0.42
N LYS A 61 -6.75 -6.97 -0.36
CA LYS A 61 -8.08 -7.38 -0.86
C LYS A 61 -7.98 -8.64 -1.73
N PHE A 62 -6.98 -8.71 -2.62
CA PHE A 62 -6.74 -9.88 -3.46
C PHE A 62 -6.44 -11.12 -2.63
N LEU A 63 -5.52 -11.03 -1.67
CA LEU A 63 -5.15 -12.13 -0.78
C LEU A 63 -6.33 -12.61 0.08
N PHE A 64 -7.11 -11.68 0.63
CA PHE A 64 -8.32 -12.00 1.38
C PHE A 64 -9.35 -12.76 0.54
N ASN A 65 -9.62 -12.29 -0.68
CA ASN A 65 -10.56 -12.95 -1.59
C ASN A 65 -10.07 -14.34 -2.02
N SER A 66 -8.77 -14.49 -2.30
CA SER A 66 -8.14 -15.78 -2.60
C SER A 66 -8.29 -16.78 -1.46
N TRP A 67 -8.02 -16.33 -0.22
CA TRP A 67 -8.20 -17.14 0.98
C TRP A 67 -9.67 -17.54 1.19
N LYS A 68 -10.61 -16.59 1.04
CA LYS A 68 -12.05 -16.85 1.16
C LYS A 68 -12.51 -17.89 0.14
N SER A 69 -12.08 -17.76 -1.11
CA SER A 69 -12.41 -18.70 -2.19
C SER A 69 -11.91 -20.12 -1.91
N LYS A 70 -10.68 -20.27 -1.36
CA LYS A 70 -10.14 -21.58 -0.97
C LYS A 70 -11.00 -22.26 0.11
N ARG A 71 -11.50 -21.50 1.09
CA ARG A 71 -12.39 -22.04 2.14
C ARG A 71 -13.75 -22.49 1.61
N THR A 72 -14.35 -21.71 0.71
CA THR A 72 -15.63 -22.10 0.08
C THR A 72 -15.46 -23.31 -0.82
N LYS A 73 -14.31 -23.46 -1.51
CA LYS A 73 -14.02 -24.69 -2.24
C LYS A 73 -13.89 -25.87 -1.30
N SER A 74 -13.18 -25.77 -0.17
CA SER A 74 -13.06 -26.90 0.77
C SER A 74 -14.38 -27.34 1.41
N SER A 75 -15.37 -26.45 1.54
CA SER A 75 -16.69 -26.81 2.08
C SER A 75 -17.61 -27.52 1.09
N ASN A 76 -17.33 -27.47 -0.22
CA ASN A 76 -18.14 -28.12 -1.25
C ASN A 76 -17.69 -29.56 -1.57
N TRP A 77 -16.70 -30.08 -0.84
CA TRP A 77 -16.21 -31.46 -0.94
C TRP A 77 -16.62 -32.33 0.26
N PHE A 78 -17.63 -31.88 1.03
CA PHE A 78 -18.27 -32.64 2.10
C PHE A 78 -19.78 -32.69 1.88
#